data_AF-A0ABD0PEM9-F1
#
_entry.id   AF-A0ABD0PEM9-F1
#
_cell.length_a   1.000
_cell.length_b   1.000
_cell.length_c   1.000
_cell.angle_alpha   90.00
_cell.angle_beta   90.00
_cell.angle_gamma   90.00
#
_symmetry.space_group_name_H-M   'P 1'
#
loop_
_entity.id
_entity.type
_entity.pdbx_description
1 polymer ?
#
loop_
_entity_poly.entity_id
_entity_poly.type
_entity_poly.pdbx_seq_one_letter_code
_entity_poly.pdbx_strand_id
1 'polypeptide(L)' 'YIEEACIVPCPSDCKLSEWSNWSRCSKSCGSGVKVRSKWLREKPYNGGRPCPKLDHLNQ' A
#
# COMPACT_ATOMS: atom_id res chain seq x y z
N TYR A 1 -12.26 -39.86 -21.82
CA TYR A 1 -12.31 -38.99 -20.64
C TYR A 1 -12.14 -37.57 -21.13
N ILE A 2 -12.86 -36.61 -20.57
CA ILE A 2 -12.74 -35.19 -20.94
C ILE A 2 -11.92 -34.54 -19.83
N GLU A 3 -10.81 -33.91 -20.20
CA GLU A 3 -9.96 -33.16 -19.27
C GLU A 3 -10.20 -31.67 -19.48
N GLU A 4 -10.25 -30.93 -18.39
CA GLU A 4 -10.38 -29.47 -18.39
C GLU A 4 -9.20 -28.85 -17.64
N ALA A 5 -8.67 -27.77 -18.20
CA ALA A 5 -7.58 -27.05 -17.57
C ALA A 5 -8.09 -26.19 -16.41
N CYS A 6 -7.53 -26.38 -15.21
CA CYS A 6 -7.74 -25.49 -14.08
C CYS A 6 -6.61 -24.46 -14.02
N ILE A 7 -6.98 -23.17 -13.89
CA ILE A 7 -6.03 -22.08 -13.70
C ILE A 7 -6.14 -21.61 -12.25
N VAL A 8 -5.11 -21.89 -11.45
CA VAL A 8 -4.97 -21.33 -10.11
C VAL A 8 -4.05 -20.11 -10.18
N PRO A 9 -4.52 -18.90 -9.85
CA PRO A 9 -3.67 -17.71 -9.91
C PRO A 9 -2.59 -17.77 -8.82
N CYS A 10 -1.39 -17.28 -9.11
CA CYS A 10 -0.34 -17.17 -8.12
C CYS A 10 -0.74 -16.24 -6.96
N PRO A 11 -0.17 -16.45 -5.76
CA PRO A 11 -0.26 -15.48 -4.67
C PRO A 11 0.24 -14.12 -5.15
N SER A 12 -0.50 -13.05 -4.82
CA SER A 12 -0.02 -11.69 -5.04
C SER A 12 -0.05 -10.93 -3.73
N ASP A 13 1.09 -10.33 -3.43
CA ASP A 13 1.25 -9.48 -2.27
C ASP A 13 0.49 -8.17 -2.41
N CYS A 14 0.23 -7.55 -1.27
CA CYS A 14 -0.23 -6.19 -1.22
C CYS A 14 0.78 -5.23 -1.87
N LYS A 15 0.30 -4.37 -2.78
CA LYS A 15 1.11 -3.28 -3.35
C LYS A 15 0.56 -1.94 -2.91
N LEU A 16 1.47 -1.06 -2.52
CA LEU A 16 1.16 0.32 -2.15
C LEU A 16 1.56 1.23 -3.31
N SER A 17 1.01 2.44 -3.29
CA SER A 17 1.51 3.50 -4.17
C SER A 17 2.93 3.91 -3.80
N GLU A 18 3.54 4.67 -4.69
CA GLU A 18 4.67 5.51 -4.31
C GLU A 18 4.28 6.48 -3.19
N TRP A 19 5.27 6.90 -2.42
CA TRP A 19 5.07 7.95 -1.43
C TRP A 19 4.66 9.26 -2.11
N SER A 20 3.70 9.96 -1.51
CA SER A 20 3.44 11.35 -1.85
C SER A 20 4.63 12.23 -1.49
N ASN A 21 4.66 13.43 -2.07
CA ASN A 21 5.63 14.44 -1.69
C ASN A 21 5.45 14.78 -0.22
N TRP A 22 6.59 15.08 0.44
CA TRP A 22 6.56 15.59 1.81
C TRP A 22 5.72 16.86 1.90
N SER A 23 4.89 16.94 2.94
CA SER A 23 4.21 18.16 3.33
C SER A 23 5.22 19.27 3.64
N ARG A 24 4.71 20.50 3.72
CA ARG A 24 5.45 21.59 4.37
C ARG A 24 5.76 21.22 5.82
N CYS A 25 6.82 21.80 6.35
CA CYS A 25 7.13 21.67 7.77
C CYS A 25 6.00 22.27 8.60
N SER A 26 5.62 21.61 9.69
CA SER A 26 4.56 22.10 10.59
C SER A 26 4.91 23.42 11.28
N LYS A 27 6.18 23.84 11.26
CA LYS A 27 6.66 25.10 11.82
C LYS A 27 7.61 25.80 10.85
N SER A 28 7.64 27.12 10.93
CA SER A 28 8.60 27.95 10.21
C SER A 28 9.98 28.02 10.88
N CYS A 29 10.08 27.71 12.18
CA CYS A 29 11.35 27.66 12.92
C CYS A 29 11.33 26.59 14.04
N GLY A 30 12.51 26.17 14.49
CA GLY A 30 12.67 25.12 15.51
C GLY A 30 12.34 23.71 15.01
N SER A 31 12.05 22.79 15.93
CA SER A 31 11.71 21.40 15.59
C SER A 31 10.24 21.28 15.17
N GLY A 32 10.01 20.87 13.92
CA GLY A 32 8.70 20.59 13.34
C GLY A 32 8.65 19.22 12.67
N VAL A 33 7.49 18.86 12.14
CA VAL A 33 7.23 17.56 11.50
C VAL A 33 6.84 17.78 10.04
N LYS A 34 7.26 16.86 9.17
CA LYS A 34 6.74 16.72 7.80
C LYS A 34 6.05 15.39 7.69
N VAL A 35 4.96 15.37 6.95
CA VAL A 35 4.11 14.21 6.75
C VAL A 35 4.15 13.81 5.29
N ARG A 36 4.14 12.52 5.01
CA ARG A 36 3.91 11.97 3.67
C ARG A 36 3.00 10.75 3.81
N SER A 37 2.34 10.42 2.72
CA SER A 37 1.33 9.36 2.68
C SER A 37 1.55 8.44 1.50
N LYS A 38 1.01 7.24 1.59
CA LYS A 38 0.90 6.28 0.49
C LYS A 38 -0.46 5.60 0.64
N TRP A 39 -1.05 5.20 -0.47
CA TRP A 39 -2.34 4.52 -0.46
C TRP A 39 -2.21 3.08 -0.94
N LEU A 40 -3.25 2.31 -0.70
CA LEU A 40 -3.35 0.95 -1.18
C LEU A 40 -3.57 0.95 -2.70
N ARG A 41 -2.65 0.34 -3.45
CA ARG A 41 -2.76 0.19 -4.90
C ARG A 41 -3.40 -1.14 -5.26
N GLU A 42 -2.96 -2.23 -4.65
CA GLU A 42 -3.47 -3.58 -4.88
C GLU A 42 -3.62 -4.34 -3.56
N LYS A 43 -4.80 -4.95 -3.36
CA LYS A 43 -5.05 -5.83 -2.22
C LYS A 43 -4.32 -7.16 -2.40
N PRO A 44 -3.87 -7.79 -1.31
CA PRO A 44 -3.30 -9.13 -1.36
C PRO A 44 -4.37 -10.15 -1.73
N TYR A 45 -4.00 -11.17 -2.50
CA TYR A 45 -4.88 -12.30 -2.82
C TYR A 45 -4.11 -13.62 -2.91
N ASN A 46 -4.84 -14.74 -2.87
CA ASN A 46 -4.31 -16.11 -2.90
C ASN A 46 -3.17 -16.38 -1.90
N GLY A 47 -3.30 -15.87 -0.68
CA GLY A 47 -2.30 -16.07 0.38
C GLY A 47 -1.06 -15.18 0.27
N GLY A 48 -1.09 -14.15 -0.60
CA GLY A 48 -0.04 -13.13 -0.63
C GLY A 48 0.05 -12.31 0.66
N ARG A 49 1.19 -11.64 0.86
CA ARG A 49 1.50 -10.91 2.09
C ARG A 49 0.50 -9.78 2.35
N PRO A 50 -0.04 -9.69 3.58
CA PRO A 50 -1.04 -8.69 3.92
C PRO A 50 -0.48 -7.27 3.85
N CYS A 51 -1.35 -6.30 3.59
CA CYS A 51 -0.95 -4.90 3.63
C CYS A 51 -0.55 -4.49 5.05
N PRO A 52 0.50 -3.66 5.21
CA PRO A 52 0.72 -2.99 6.48
C PRO A 52 -0.51 -2.13 6.81
N LYS A 53 -0.81 -1.95 8.10
CA LYS A 53 -1.86 -1.02 8.54
C LYS A 53 -1.49 0.38 8.06
N LEU A 54 -2.18 0.86 7.04
CA LEU A 54 -2.08 2.24 6.61
C LEU A 54 -2.86 3.06 7.62
N ASP A 55 -2.17 3.95 8.31
CA ASP A 55 -2.84 4.90 9.20
C ASP A 55 -3.69 5.83 8.33
N HIS A 56 -4.98 5.94 8.64
CA HIS A 56 -5.97 6.72 7.87
C HIS A 56 -5.70 8.24 7.88
N LEU A 57 -4.56 8.69 8.38
CA LEU A 57 -4.28 10.07 8.77
C LEU A 57 -3.88 11.03 7.64
N ASN A 58 -4.02 10.63 6.37
CA ASN A 58 -3.78 11.52 5.23
C ASN A 58 -4.70 11.15 4.05
N GLN A 59 -6.00 11.07 4.34
CA GLN A 59 -7.03 11.21 3.32
C GLN A 59 -7.37 12.69 3.16
#